data_AF-A0A970R7X0-F1
#
_entry.id   AF-A0A970R7X0-F1
#
_cell.length_a   1.000
_cell.length_b   1.000
_cell.length_c   1.000
_cell.angle_alpha   90.00
_cell.angle_beta   90.00
_cell.angle_gamma   90.00
#
_symmetry.space_group_name_H-M   'P 1'
#
loop_
_entity.id
_entity.type
_entity.pdbx_description
1 polymer ?
#
loop_
_entity_poly.entity_id
_entity_poly.type
_entity_poly.pdbx_seq_one_letter_code
_entity_poly.pdbx_strand_id
1 'polypeptide(L)'
;MGTFEEKQQRYQKQIEKNPSQFEPHYEMGKLYYERATKAGIKEPSAEKWLKQSAEHLEKADQIKPDSRDNLTMLREVYTMTHDSEKVKGINERLRD
;
A
#
# COMPACT_ATOMS: atom_id res chain seq x y z
N MET A 1 -8.92 10.65 15.01
CA MET A 1 -7.74 10.39 14.16
C MET A 1 -6.57 10.06 15.08
N GLY A 2 -5.86 8.96 14.85
CA GLY A 2 -4.64 8.61 15.61
C GLY A 2 -3.37 8.99 14.83
N THR A 3 -2.24 9.08 15.53
CA THR A 3 -0.94 9.36 14.92
C THR A 3 -0.53 8.23 13.96
N PHE A 4 0.49 8.48 13.14
CA PHE A 4 1.04 7.46 12.25
C PHE A 4 1.45 6.20 13.04
N GLU A 5 2.12 6.39 14.17
CA GLU A 5 2.62 5.33 15.04
C GLU A 5 1.47 4.53 15.67
N GLU A 6 0.42 5.21 16.18
CA GLU A 6 -0.75 4.55 16.76
C GLU A 6 -1.48 3.68 15.75
N LYS A 7 -1.69 4.21 14.53
CA LYS A 7 -2.32 3.45 13.44
C LYS A 7 -1.44 2.27 13.03
N GLN A 8 -0.15 2.48 12.85
CA GLN A 8 0.80 1.45 12.45
C GLN A 8 0.84 0.30 13.47
N GLN A 9 0.91 0.60 14.77
CA GLN A 9 0.85 -0.42 15.82
C GLN A 9 -0.49 -1.16 15.84
N ARG A 10 -1.61 -0.46 15.63
CA ARG A 10 -2.94 -1.07 15.61
C ARG A 10 -3.10 -2.07 14.47
N TYR A 11 -2.64 -1.74 13.27
CA TYR A 11 -2.71 -2.65 12.12
C TYR A 11 -1.69 -3.79 12.26
N GLN A 12 -0.49 -3.51 12.76
CA GLN A 12 0.51 -4.53 13.06
C GLN A 12 -0.03 -5.62 13.99
N LYS A 13 -0.68 -5.24 15.10
CA LYS A 13 -1.33 -6.21 16.01
C LYS A 13 -2.44 -7.04 15.34
N GLN A 14 -3.16 -6.45 14.38
CA GLN A 14 -4.18 -7.19 13.62
C GLN A 14 -3.54 -8.19 12.65
N ILE A 15 -2.46 -7.81 11.98
CA ILE A 15 -1.67 -8.71 11.12
C ILE A 15 -1.08 -9.86 11.95
N GLU A 16 -0.54 -9.59 13.13
CA GLU A 16 0.00 -10.63 14.02
C GLU A 16 -1.08 -11.61 14.47
N LYS A 17 -2.29 -11.12 14.74
CA LYS A 17 -3.43 -11.95 15.11
C LYS A 17 -3.97 -12.76 13.93
N ASN A 18 -4.02 -12.16 12.75
CA ASN A 18 -4.47 -12.80 11.53
C ASN A 18 -3.72 -12.28 10.28
N PRO A 19 -2.64 -12.96 9.85
CA PRO A 19 -1.83 -12.51 8.73
C PRO A 19 -2.53 -12.56 7.38
N SER A 20 -3.60 -13.35 7.25
CA SER A 20 -4.39 -13.49 6.02
C SER A 20 -5.61 -12.57 5.98
N GLN A 21 -5.71 -11.61 6.91
CA GLN A 21 -6.75 -10.60 6.87
C GLN A 21 -6.41 -9.50 5.84
N PHE A 22 -7.32 -9.22 4.92
CA PHE A 22 -7.13 -8.21 3.87
C PHE A 22 -6.98 -6.78 4.44
N GLU A 23 -7.91 -6.37 5.31
CA GLU A 23 -8.05 -4.96 5.71
C GLU A 23 -6.80 -4.38 6.39
N PRO A 24 -6.12 -5.06 7.33
CA PRO A 24 -4.92 -4.53 7.97
C PRO A 24 -3.77 -4.26 6.99
N HIS A 25 -3.58 -5.12 5.99
CA HIS A 25 -2.59 -4.92 4.94
C HIS A 25 -2.97 -3.75 4.04
N TYR A 26 -4.22 -3.68 3.59
CA TYR A 26 -4.70 -2.56 2.77
C TYR A 26 -4.57 -1.21 3.49
N GLU A 27 -4.96 -1.14 4.77
CA GLU A 27 -4.86 0.08 5.58
C GLU A 27 -3.41 0.46 5.93
N MET A 28 -2.51 -0.51 6.14
CA MET A 28 -1.07 -0.20 6.27
C MET A 28 -0.50 0.36 4.97
N GLY A 29 -0.89 -0.22 3.83
CA GLY A 29 -0.57 0.29 2.50
C GLY A 29 -0.90 1.77 2.36
N LYS A 30 -2.16 2.14 2.64
CA LYS A 30 -2.64 3.52 2.62
C LYS A 30 -1.90 4.41 3.63
N LEU A 31 -1.67 3.92 4.85
CA LEU A 31 -1.00 4.68 5.91
C LEU A 31 0.42 5.09 5.49
N TYR A 32 1.19 4.17 4.90
CA TYR A 32 2.54 4.46 4.42
C TYR A 32 2.51 5.39 3.19
N TYR A 33 1.56 5.22 2.28
CA TYR A 33 1.40 6.14 1.15
C TYR A 33 1.07 7.57 1.60
N GLU A 34 0.13 7.72 2.55
CA GLU A 34 -0.16 9.01 3.18
C GLU A 34 1.08 9.61 3.86
N ARG A 35 1.93 8.78 4.46
CA ARG A 35 3.19 9.25 5.07
C ARG A 35 4.19 9.74 4.02
N ALA A 36 4.33 9.01 2.90
CA ALA A 36 5.18 9.39 1.78
C ALA A 36 4.73 10.72 1.15
N THR A 37 3.45 10.84 0.83
CA THR A 37 2.88 12.04 0.23
C THR A 37 3.01 13.27 1.14
N LYS A 38 2.78 13.12 2.45
CA LYS A 38 2.98 14.19 3.45
C LYS A 38 4.44 14.59 3.62
N ALA A 39 5.38 13.65 3.51
CA ALA A 39 6.81 13.94 3.56
C ALA A 39 7.29 14.69 2.31
N GLY A 40 6.58 14.53 1.19
CA GLY A 40 6.99 15.01 -0.13
C GLY A 40 7.65 13.89 -0.91
N ILE A 41 7.02 13.46 -2.01
CA ILE A 41 7.41 12.26 -2.78
C ILE A 41 8.85 12.35 -3.35
N LYS A 42 9.40 13.56 -3.46
CA LYS A 42 10.78 13.80 -3.91
C LYS A 42 11.82 13.63 -2.81
N GLU A 43 11.41 13.51 -1.55
CA GLU A 43 12.33 13.29 -0.43
C GLU A 43 12.79 11.83 -0.39
N PRO A 44 14.08 11.55 -0.12
CA PRO A 44 14.58 10.17 0.02
C PRO A 44 13.81 9.35 1.08
N SER A 45 13.26 10.02 2.09
CA SER A 45 12.44 9.38 3.12
C SER A 45 11.12 8.84 2.58
N ALA A 46 10.58 9.40 1.49
CA ALA A 46 9.33 8.97 0.88
C ALA A 46 9.50 7.63 0.15
N GLU A 47 10.67 7.36 -0.43
CA GLU A 47 10.95 6.09 -1.11
C GLU A 47 10.77 4.89 -0.17
N LYS A 48 11.28 5.00 1.06
CA LYS A 48 11.09 3.96 2.09
C LYS A 48 9.61 3.72 2.38
N TRP A 49 8.81 4.78 2.49
CA TRP A 49 7.38 4.67 2.77
C TRP A 49 6.60 4.13 1.58
N LEU A 50 6.93 4.53 0.35
CA LEU A 50 6.34 3.96 -0.86
C LEU A 50 6.64 2.47 -0.98
N LYS A 51 7.86 2.04 -0.64
CA LYS A 51 8.21 0.62 -0.63
C LYS A 51 7.39 -0.17 0.39
N GLN A 52 7.28 0.32 1.64
CA GLN A 52 6.44 -0.31 2.66
C GLN A 52 4.96 -0.33 2.24
N SER A 53 4.49 0.73 1.59
CA SER A 53 3.14 0.78 1.03
C SER A 53 2.92 -0.32 0.00
N ALA A 54 3.82 -0.46 -0.98
CA ALA A 54 3.76 -1.50 -1.99
C ALA A 54 3.76 -2.90 -1.38
N GLU A 55 4.65 -3.20 -0.43
CA GLU A 55 4.74 -4.52 0.22
C GLU A 55 3.42 -4.92 0.88
N HIS A 56 2.77 -4.00 1.59
CA HIS A 56 1.48 -4.27 2.23
C HIS A 56 0.33 -4.38 1.23
N LEU A 57 0.29 -3.53 0.21
CA LEU A 57 -0.74 -3.61 -0.83
C LEU A 57 -0.59 -4.87 -1.70
N GLU A 58 0.64 -5.33 -1.95
CA GLU A 58 0.92 -6.60 -2.62
C GLU A 58 0.45 -7.79 -1.76
N LYS A 59 0.63 -7.73 -0.44
CA LYS A 59 0.07 -8.74 0.49
C LYS A 59 -1.46 -8.71 0.50
N ALA A 60 -2.06 -7.52 0.51
CA ALA A 60 -3.51 -7.38 0.40
C ALA A 60 -4.03 -7.97 -0.92
N ASP A 61 -3.31 -7.75 -2.02
CA ASP A 61 -3.64 -8.32 -3.33
C ASP A 61 -3.52 -9.85 -3.36
N GLN A 62 -2.51 -10.42 -2.69
CA GLN A 62 -2.39 -11.88 -2.54
C GLN A 62 -3.58 -12.51 -1.78
N ILE A 63 -4.15 -11.78 -0.82
CA ILE A 63 -5.27 -12.25 0.01
C ILE A 63 -6.60 -12.09 -0.72
N LYS A 64 -6.82 -10.91 -1.31
CA LYS A 64 -8.03 -10.59 -2.07
C LYS A 64 -7.60 -9.99 -3.42
N PRO A 65 -7.33 -10.87 -4.40
CA PRO A 65 -7.00 -10.43 -5.74
C PRO A 65 -8.12 -9.58 -6.32
N ASP A 66 -7.72 -8.63 -7.17
CA ASP A 66 -8.63 -7.85 -8.02
C ASP A 66 -9.62 -6.95 -7.24
N SER A 67 -9.30 -6.69 -5.98
CA SER A 67 -9.91 -5.59 -5.23
C SER A 67 -9.58 -4.27 -5.93
N ARG A 68 -10.56 -3.68 -6.63
CA ARG A 68 -10.38 -2.44 -7.42
C ARG A 68 -9.75 -1.30 -6.61
N ASP A 69 -10.12 -1.18 -5.34
CA ASP A 69 -9.55 -0.18 -4.42
C ASP A 69 -8.06 -0.43 -4.17
N ASN A 70 -7.68 -1.68 -3.90
CA ASN A 70 -6.29 -2.07 -3.69
C ASN A 70 -5.46 -1.92 -4.97
N LEU A 71 -6.00 -2.34 -6.11
CA LEU A 71 -5.35 -2.18 -7.42
C LEU A 71 -5.14 -0.71 -7.77
N THR A 72 -6.13 0.15 -7.50
CA THR A 72 -5.98 1.60 -7.70
C THR A 72 -4.81 2.13 -6.87
N MET A 73 -4.68 1.66 -5.62
CA MET A 73 -3.58 2.08 -4.76
C MET A 73 -2.22 1.53 -5.17
N LEU A 74 -2.13 0.26 -5.57
CA LEU A 74 -0.91 -0.31 -6.14
C LEU A 74 -0.44 0.49 -7.37
N ARG A 75 -1.37 0.81 -8.28
CA ARG A 75 -1.06 1.62 -9.46
C ARG A 75 -0.49 2.98 -9.08
N GLU A 76 -1.08 3.67 -8.10
CA GLU A 76 -0.58 4.96 -7.64
C GLU A 76 0.83 4.83 -7.06
N VAL A 77 1.05 3.87 -6.15
CA VAL A 77 2.36 3.65 -5.55
C VAL A 77 3.41 3.34 -6.61
N TYR A 78 3.12 2.44 -7.56
CA TYR A 78 4.05 2.10 -8.64
C TYR A 78 4.30 3.25 -9.61
N THR A 79 3.31 4.12 -9.82
CA THR A 79 3.50 5.37 -10.58
C THR A 79 4.49 6.28 -9.86
N MET A 80 4.39 6.40 -8.55
CA MET A 80 5.30 7.22 -7.74
C MET A 80 6.71 6.63 -7.62
N THR A 81 6.85 5.31 -7.70
CA THR A 81 8.17 4.63 -7.71
C THR A 81 8.73 4.42 -9.12
N HIS A 82 8.08 4.96 -10.16
CA HIS A 82 8.46 4.82 -11.56
C HIS A 82 8.55 3.35 -12.05
N ASP A 83 7.78 2.43 -11.45
CA ASP A 83 7.73 1.01 -11.83
C ASP A 83 6.69 0.80 -12.95
N SER A 84 7.11 1.14 -14.18
CA SER A 84 6.22 1.13 -15.36
C SER A 84 5.68 -0.25 -15.73
N GLU A 85 6.44 -1.32 -15.46
CA GLU A 85 6.01 -2.69 -15.73
C GLU A 85 4.85 -3.09 -14.81
N LYS A 86 4.98 -2.82 -13.51
CA LYS A 86 3.90 -3.10 -12.56
C LYS A 86 2.68 -2.22 -12.81
N VAL A 87 2.85 -0.94 -13.18
CA VAL A 87 1.72 -0.08 -13.58
C VAL A 87 0.95 -0.68 -14.75
N LYS A 88 1.65 -1.22 -15.77
CA LYS A 88 1.01 -1.88 -16.91
C LYS A 88 0.20 -3.11 -16.45
N GLY A 89 0.79 -3.98 -15.64
CA GLY A 89 0.11 -5.18 -15.13
C GLY A 89 -1.15 -4.85 -14.32
N ILE A 90 -1.10 -3.82 -13.47
CA ILE A 90 -2.29 -3.38 -12.71
C ILE A 90 -3.35 -2.77 -13.63
N ASN A 91 -2.96 -1.99 -14.65
CA ASN A 91 -3.91 -1.43 -15.61
C ASN A 91 -4.64 -2.50 -16.43
N GLU A 92 -3.98 -3.62 -16.75
CA GLU A 92 -4.61 -4.76 -17.41
C GLU A 92 -5.68 -5.36 -16.49
N ARG A 93 -5.34 -5.62 -15.22
CA ARG A 93 -6.27 -6.18 -14.22
C ARG A 93 -7.47 -5.27 -13.90
N LEU A 94 -7.31 -3.95 -14.03
CA LEU A 94 -8.39 -2.98 -13.77
C LEU A 94 -9.40 -2.85 -14.94
N ARG A 95 -9.08 -3.38 -16.12
CA ARG A 95 -9.93 -3.34 -17.32
C ARG A 95 -11.00 -4.43 -17.33
N ASP A 96 -10.77 -5.52 -16.60
CA ASP A 96 -11.72 -6.62 -16.39
C ASP A 96 -12.80 -6.24 -15.36
#